data_AF-A0A1Q4AAE6-F1
#
_entry.id   AF-A0A1Q4AAE6-F1
#
_cell.length_a   1.000
_cell.length_b   1.000
_cell.length_c   1.000
_cell.angle_alpha   90.00
_cell.angle_beta   90.00
_cell.angle_gamma   90.00
#
_symmetry.space_group_name_H-M   'P 1'
#
loop_
_entity.id
_entity.type
_entity.pdbx_description
1 polymer ?
#
loop_
_entity_poly.entity_id
_entity_poly.type
_entity_poly.pdbx_seq_one_letter_code
_entity_poly.pdbx_strand_id
1 'polypeptide(L)'
;MQGILYEENSIWQFLFVTCLLGGWAAWMTGKASAQTWRSHVQLFLYLIGLGVGIRFIHHALFEGTMFSPQYYIVDTIVLMIFGFLGYQYTRTNQMVTQYNWLYERASLLSWKPKG
;
A
#
# COMPACT_ATOMS: atom_id res chain seq x y z
N MET A 1 5.60 -18.54 17.54
CA MET A 1 4.55 -18.05 18.47
C MET A 1 3.52 -17.32 17.62
N GLN A 2 2.27 -17.80 17.57
CA GLN A 2 1.19 -17.13 16.84
C GLN A 2 0.85 -15.81 17.56
N GLY A 3 0.95 -14.70 16.84
CA GLY A 3 0.56 -13.38 17.32
C GLY A 3 -0.81 -12.98 16.79
N ILE A 4 -1.38 -11.92 17.36
CA ILE A 4 -2.61 -11.28 16.86
C ILE A 4 -2.37 -10.68 15.45
N LEU A 5 -1.13 -10.25 15.18
CA LEU A 5 -0.74 -9.55 13.96
C LEU A 5 -0.23 -10.49 12.85
N TYR A 6 0.42 -11.60 13.21
CA TYR A 6 1.01 -12.51 12.23
C TYR A 6 0.95 -13.95 12.74
N GLU A 7 0.71 -14.86 11.81
CA GLU A 7 0.55 -16.30 12.09
C GLU A 7 1.87 -17.05 12.15
N GLU A 8 2.85 -16.54 11.40
CA GLU A 8 4.10 -17.24 11.12
C GLU A 8 4.98 -17.45 12.34
N ASN A 9 5.82 -18.47 12.27
CA ASN A 9 6.75 -18.82 13.34
C ASN A 9 7.77 -17.71 13.64
N SER A 10 8.03 -16.84 12.66
CA SER A 10 8.98 -15.73 12.76
C SER A 10 8.39 -14.43 12.25
N ILE A 11 8.47 -13.36 13.05
CA ILE A 11 8.05 -12.01 12.66
C ILE A 11 8.82 -11.49 11.43
N TRP A 12 10.00 -12.04 11.17
CA TRP A 12 10.83 -11.66 10.03
C TRP A 12 10.22 -12.08 8.69
N GLN A 13 9.48 -13.20 8.66
CA GLN A 13 8.79 -13.65 7.46
C GLN A 13 7.67 -12.65 7.11
N PHE A 14 6.89 -12.23 8.11
CA PHE A 14 5.89 -11.18 7.97
C PHE A 14 6.48 -9.84 7.49
N LEU A 15 7.55 -9.37 8.13
CA LEU A 15 8.21 -8.13 7.72
C LEU A 15 8.75 -8.20 6.29
N PHE A 16 9.31 -9.34 5.90
CA PHE A 16 9.84 -9.51 4.55
C PHE A 16 8.73 -9.58 3.50
N VAL A 17 7.73 -10.44 3.71
CA VAL A 17 6.66 -10.67 2.72
C VAL A 17 5.68 -9.51 2.67
N THR A 18 5.17 -9.06 3.80
CA THR A 18 4.10 -8.05 3.84
C THR A 18 4.65 -6.63 3.79
N CYS A 19 5.67 -6.30 4.60
CA CYS A 19 6.18 -4.93 4.62
C CYS A 19 7.14 -4.64 3.46
N LEU A 20 8.10 -5.53 3.18
CA LEU A 20 9.10 -5.28 2.15
C LEU A 20 8.57 -5.59 0.75
N LEU A 21 8.20 -6.84 0.46
CA LEU A 21 7.70 -7.22 -0.87
C LEU A 21 6.31 -6.63 -1.14
N GLY A 22 5.37 -6.87 -0.22
CA GLY A 22 4.00 -6.38 -0.31
C GLY A 22 3.92 -4.87 -0.25
N GLY A 23 4.57 -4.24 0.74
CA GLY A 23 4.59 -2.79 0.88
C GLY A 23 5.21 -2.09 -0.33
N TRP A 24 6.28 -2.64 -0.91
CA TRP A 24 6.84 -2.13 -2.16
C TRP A 24 5.86 -2.26 -3.33
N ALA A 25 5.23 -3.43 -3.51
CA ALA A 25 4.24 -3.64 -4.55
C ALA A 25 3.02 -2.70 -4.38
N ALA A 26 2.57 -2.48 -3.15
CA ALA A 26 1.49 -1.57 -2.82
C ALA A 26 1.86 -0.12 -3.13
N TRP A 27 3.06 0.32 -2.73
CA TRP A 27 3.58 1.65 -3.06
C TRP A 27 3.61 1.88 -4.58
N MET A 28 4.12 0.91 -5.35
CA MET A 28 4.18 1.00 -6.80
C MET A 28 2.78 1.02 -7.44
N THR A 29 1.82 0.26 -6.88
CA THR A 29 0.41 0.29 -7.29
C THR A 29 -0.22 1.66 -7.03
N GLY A 30 0.05 2.25 -5.86
CA GLY A 30 -0.36 3.61 -5.51
C GLY A 30 0.21 4.65 -6.47
N LYS A 31 1.52 4.58 -6.74
CA LYS A 31 2.21 5.44 -7.70
C LYS A 31 1.60 5.34 -9.11
N ALA A 32 1.38 4.14 -9.63
CA ALA A 32 0.80 3.93 -10.95
C ALA A 32 -0.64 4.46 -11.04
N SER A 33 -1.43 4.26 -9.99
CA SER A 33 -2.80 4.79 -9.87
C SER A 33 -2.80 6.32 -9.85
N ALA A 34 -1.86 6.93 -9.14
CA ALA A 34 -1.69 8.37 -9.12
C ALA A 34 -1.31 8.93 -10.51
N GLN A 35 -0.32 8.31 -11.16
CA GLN A 35 0.15 8.70 -12.50
C GLN A 35 -0.98 8.73 -13.54
N THR A 36 -1.96 7.85 -13.41
CA THR A 36 -3.10 7.73 -14.33
C THR A 36 -4.37 8.46 -13.84
N TRP A 37 -4.26 9.32 -12.83
CA TRP A 37 -5.38 10.11 -12.28
C TRP A 37 -6.59 9.27 -11.81
N ARG A 38 -6.33 8.02 -11.40
CA ARG A 38 -7.36 7.09 -10.91
C ARG A 38 -7.90 7.54 -9.55
N SER A 39 -9.13 7.15 -9.25
CA SER A 39 -9.77 7.48 -7.97
C SER A 39 -9.23 6.64 -6.82
N HIS A 40 -9.38 7.13 -5.59
CA HIS A 40 -9.03 6.38 -4.38
C HIS A 40 -9.79 5.05 -4.26
N VAL A 41 -11.02 4.98 -4.79
CA VAL A 41 -11.82 3.75 -4.81
C VAL A 41 -11.16 2.68 -5.69
N GLN A 42 -10.64 3.06 -6.85
CA GLN A 42 -9.93 2.11 -7.72
C GLN A 42 -8.65 1.59 -7.06
N LEU A 43 -7.87 2.47 -6.44
CA LEU A 43 -6.70 2.06 -5.67
C LEU A 43 -7.07 1.10 -4.53
N PHE A 44 -8.12 1.41 -3.78
CA PHE A 44 -8.60 0.57 -2.70
C PHE A 44 -8.95 -0.85 -3.18
N LEU A 45 -9.66 -0.97 -4.31
CA LEU A 45 -9.99 -2.27 -4.91
C LEU A 45 -8.73 -3.03 -5.38
N TYR A 46 -7.75 -2.34 -5.96
CA TYR A 46 -6.49 -2.97 -6.35
C TYR A 46 -5.71 -3.51 -5.15
N LEU A 47 -5.70 -2.78 -4.03
CA LEU A 47 -4.99 -3.19 -2.82
C LEU A 47 -5.68 -4.36 -2.10
N ILE A 48 -7.01 -4.48 -2.18
CA ILE A 48 -7.75 -5.68 -1.75
C ILE A 48 -7.27 -6.90 -2.54
N GLY A 49 -7.19 -6.79 -3.87
CA GLY A 49 -6.68 -7.88 -4.72
C GLY A 49 -5.21 -8.20 -4.43
N LEU A 50 -4.38 -7.18 -4.21
CA LEU A 50 -2.99 -7.37 -3.84
C LEU A 50 -2.84 -8.10 -2.49
N GLY A 51 -3.69 -7.81 -1.51
CA GLY A 51 -3.74 -8.53 -0.24
C GLY A 51 -3.98 -10.03 -0.41
N VAL A 52 -4.78 -10.43 -1.40
CA VAL A 52 -5.02 -11.86 -1.68
C VAL A 52 -3.74 -12.50 -2.20
N GLY A 53 -3.01 -11.80 -3.07
CA GLY A 53 -1.71 -12.25 -3.57
C GLY A 53 -0.65 -12.38 -2.46
N ILE A 54 -0.58 -11.44 -1.52
CA ILE A 54 0.34 -11.51 -0.39
C ILE A 54 -0.04 -12.66 0.56
N ARG A 55 -1.34 -12.85 0.82
CA ARG A 55 -1.80 -13.98 1.63
C ARG A 55 -1.48 -15.32 0.99
N PHE A 56 -1.57 -15.41 -0.34
CA PHE A 56 -1.13 -16.58 -1.09
C PHE A 56 0.36 -16.87 -0.90
N ILE A 57 1.23 -15.86 -0.87
CA ILE A 57 2.67 -16.06 -0.60
C ILE A 57 2.89 -16.62 0.82
N HIS A 58 2.20 -16.05 1.82
CA HIS A 58 2.25 -16.57 3.20
C HIS A 58 1.82 -18.03 3.29
N HIS A 59 0.77 -18.42 2.56
CA HIS A 59 0.32 -19.79 2.50
C HIS A 59 1.32 -20.72 1.78
N ALA A 60 1.77 -20.32 0.58
CA ALA A 60 2.55 -21.18 -0.31
C ALA A 60 3.99 -21.40 0.15
N LEU A 61 4.62 -20.40 0.80
CA LEU A 61 6.03 -20.45 1.19
C LEU A 61 6.23 -20.78 2.67
N PHE A 62 5.27 -20.44 3.53
CA PHE A 62 5.43 -20.51 4.99
C PHE A 62 4.32 -21.29 5.68
N GLU A 63 3.54 -22.06 4.91
CA GLU A 63 2.45 -22.92 5.41
C GLU A 63 1.38 -22.14 6.22
N GLY A 64 1.24 -20.83 6.00
CA GLY A 64 0.21 -19.99 6.62
C GLY A 64 -1.20 -20.35 6.16
N THR A 65 -2.24 -19.93 6.87
CA THR A 65 -3.63 -20.25 6.52
C THR A 65 -4.19 -19.36 5.42
N MET A 66 -4.51 -19.91 4.25
CA MET A 66 -4.98 -19.08 3.13
C MET A 66 -6.28 -18.31 3.45
N PHE A 67 -7.27 -18.97 4.04
CA PHE A 67 -8.61 -18.42 4.25
C PHE A 67 -8.85 -17.91 5.67
N SER A 68 -7.85 -17.29 6.29
CA SER A 68 -8.03 -16.59 7.58
C SER A 68 -8.40 -15.12 7.35
N PRO A 69 -9.64 -14.68 7.68
CA PRO A 69 -10.06 -13.30 7.49
C PRO A 69 -9.22 -12.32 8.30
N GLN A 70 -8.82 -12.71 9.52
CA GLN A 70 -8.04 -11.85 10.41
C GLN A 70 -6.69 -11.48 9.78
N TYR A 71 -5.90 -12.47 9.37
CA TYR A 71 -4.57 -12.21 8.83
C TYR A 71 -4.64 -11.53 7.46
N TYR A 72 -5.62 -11.89 6.63
CA TYR A 72 -5.88 -11.17 5.38
C TYR A 72 -6.17 -9.68 5.61
N ILE A 73 -6.99 -9.34 6.62
CA ILE A 73 -7.29 -7.94 6.97
C ILE A 73 -6.03 -7.23 7.44
N VAL A 74 -5.21 -7.86 8.28
CA VAL A 74 -3.94 -7.26 8.75
C VAL A 74 -3.01 -6.97 7.58
N ASP A 75 -2.75 -7.96 6.72
CA ASP A 75 -1.89 -7.81 5.53
C ASP A 75 -2.42 -6.66 4.66
N THR A 76 -3.71 -6.68 4.36
CA THR A 76 -4.37 -5.69 3.51
C THR A 76 -4.30 -4.29 4.09
N ILE A 77 -4.46 -4.10 5.40
CA ILE A 77 -4.33 -2.78 6.05
C ILE A 77 -2.91 -2.25 5.89
N VAL A 78 -1.89 -3.10 6.08
CA VAL A 78 -0.49 -2.69 5.89
C VAL A 78 -0.27 -2.25 4.44
N LEU A 79 -0.74 -3.03 3.47
CA LEU A 79 -0.66 -2.68 2.04
C LEU A 79 -1.42 -1.38 1.73
N MET A 80 -2.58 -1.16 2.34
CA MET A 80 -3.34 0.08 2.20
C MET A 80 -2.53 1.29 2.63
N ILE A 81 -1.87 1.23 3.80
CA ILE A 81 -1.02 2.32 4.28
C ILE A 81 0.07 2.65 3.26
N PHE A 82 0.84 1.65 2.80
CA PHE A 82 1.89 1.88 1.80
C PHE A 82 1.35 2.38 0.46
N GLY A 83 0.25 1.81 -0.02
CA GLY A 83 -0.35 2.18 -1.30
C GLY A 83 -0.92 3.59 -1.31
N PHE A 84 -1.63 4.00 -0.26
CA PHE A 84 -2.16 5.36 -0.15
C PHE A 84 -1.05 6.40 0.06
N LEU A 85 0.00 6.07 0.82
CA LEU A 85 1.18 6.95 0.94
C LEU A 85 1.87 7.14 -0.42
N GLY A 86 2.10 6.05 -1.17
CA GLY A 86 2.70 6.11 -2.51
C GLY A 86 1.84 6.89 -3.51
N TYR A 87 0.52 6.72 -3.43
CA TYR A 87 -0.43 7.50 -4.21
C TYR A 87 -0.36 8.99 -3.88
N GLN A 88 -0.45 9.35 -2.59
CA GLN A 88 -0.51 10.74 -2.15
C GLN A 88 0.82 11.47 -2.41
N TYR A 89 1.95 10.80 -2.20
CA TYR A 89 3.27 11.32 -2.56
C TYR A 89 3.36 11.65 -4.05
N THR A 90 2.93 10.72 -4.90
CA THR A 90 2.96 10.89 -6.35
C THR A 90 2.00 11.98 -6.80
N ARG A 91 0.78 12.01 -6.25
CA ARG A 91 -0.22 13.04 -6.53
C ARG A 91 0.27 14.43 -6.14
N THR A 92 0.91 14.56 -4.99
CA THR A 92 1.51 15.83 -4.54
C THR A 92 2.56 16.32 -5.54
N ASN A 93 3.43 15.43 -6.01
CA ASN A 93 4.44 15.76 -7.01
C ASN A 93 3.81 16.19 -8.33
N GLN A 94 2.74 15.52 -8.78
CA GLN A 94 2.01 15.92 -9.99
C GLN A 94 1.39 17.31 -9.84
N MET A 95 0.73 17.59 -8.71
CA MET A 95 0.07 18.88 -8.48
C MET A 95 1.08 20.04 -8.45
N VAL A 96 2.24 19.85 -7.80
CA VAL A 96 3.26 20.90 -7.70
C VAL A 96 4.06 21.08 -8.99
N THR A 97 4.26 20.03 -9.80
CA THR A 97 5.02 20.15 -11.05
C THR A 97 4.15 20.53 -12.24
N GLN A 98 3.03 19.83 -12.45
CA GLN A 98 2.14 20.03 -13.59
C GLN A 98 1.21 21.22 -13.40
N TYR A 99 0.82 21.58 -12.17
CA TYR A 99 -0.05 22.72 -11.86
C TYR A 99 0.69 23.77 -11.01
N ASN A 100 1.98 23.96 -11.29
CA ASN A 100 2.86 24.83 -10.51
C ASN A 100 2.41 26.31 -10.46
N TRP A 101 1.57 26.77 -11.38
CA TRP A 101 1.03 28.13 -11.36
C TRP A 101 -0.10 28.30 -10.33
N LEU A 102 -0.79 27.22 -9.99
CA LEU A 102 -1.93 27.23 -9.07
C LEU A 102 -1.54 26.72 -7.68
N TYR A 103 -0.56 25.82 -7.59
CA TYR A 103 -0.20 25.13 -6.35
C TYR A 103 1.29 25.16 -6.04
N GLU A 104 1.61 25.13 -4.75
CA GLU A 104 2.97 24.95 -4.23
C GLU A 104 3.03 23.85 -3.16
N ARG A 105 4.23 23.32 -2.93
CA ARG A 105 4.43 22.21 -2.00
C ARG A 105 4.23 22.68 -0.56
N ALA A 106 3.33 22.04 0.17
CA ALA A 106 3.18 22.23 1.62
C ALA A 106 3.94 21.14 2.41
N SER A 107 3.96 19.90 1.91
CA SER A 107 4.74 18.80 2.48
C SER A 107 5.07 17.73 1.42
N LEU A 108 5.65 16.60 1.84
CA LEU A 108 5.84 15.45 0.95
C LEU A 108 4.51 14.83 0.49
N LEU A 109 3.43 15.04 1.24
CA LEU A 109 2.11 14.43 1.01
C LEU A 109 0.98 15.46 0.85
N SER A 110 1.31 16.76 0.75
CA SER A 110 0.30 17.80 0.58
C SER A 110 0.82 19.00 -0.22
N TRP A 111 -0.12 19.71 -0.83
CA TRP A 111 0.09 20.94 -1.57
C TRP A 111 -0.93 21.99 -1.11
N LYS A 112 -0.62 23.26 -1.34
CA LYS A 112 -1.53 24.39 -1.05
C LYS A 112 -1.69 25.28 -2.28
N PRO A 113 -2.81 26.01 -2.42
CA PRO A 113 -2.95 27.04 -3.44
C PRO A 113 -1.85 28.09 -3.30
N LYS A 114 -1.34 28.58 -4.42
CA LYS A 114 -0.50 29.79 -4.45
C LYS A 114 -1.39 31.00 -4.17
N GLY A 115 -0.94 31.85 -3.25
CA GLY A 115 -1.57 33.10 -2.84
C GLY A 115 -0.49 34.08 -2.41
#